data_AF-A0A3M2T5T2-F1
#
_entry.id   AF-A0A3M2T5T2-F1
#
_cell.length_a   1.000
_cell.length_b   1.000
_cell.length_c   1.000
_cell.angle_alpha   90.00
_cell.angle_beta   90.00
_cell.angle_gamma   90.00
#
_symmetry.space_group_name_H-M   'P 1'
#
loop_
_entity.id
_entity.type
_entity.pdbx_description
1 polymer ?
#
loop_
_entity_poly.entity_id
_entity_poly.type
_entity_poly.pdbx_seq_one_letter_code
_entity_poly.pdbx_strand_id
1 'polypeptide(L)'
;MREFDDSNISRTLLTFLLLYLFLFFIAQYKCFRDPTSAFFQPSRAFAPAYSTVRLDQAERYLQDSSDRENYSPPSKDEKHPTTCVGIATVARKGARYFKHAVGSVLDGLSESERADIHLVLFIAHTDPSQHPAYEEEWLRKVPDQLLLYDNATVDIEYIRSLETDAARQYAREKPLFDYTYLLKSCAAVNAPYVVMLEDDILAMDGWYHRTRQALASADQQTAAKGASIWLYLRLFYTEQLLGWNAEEWLTYLSLSILTVALVAGVLLGARYCQPKLLGALLPDRTLLALCGICTPLLIGLFFAAGRVTMLPIPAGVHEMPRFGCCSQGFVFPRDRIPDLVKLYEEERTGYVDMITEDFANKHDEIRWAVTPSVIQHVGRKSSKEALHKQKPKQGLGVEDIWNFAFELNDAEALRQGHI
;
A
#
# COMPACT_ATOMS: atom_id res chain seq x y z
N MET A 1 12.11 5.07 59.31
CA MET A 1 12.74 5.40 58.01
C MET A 1 12.48 4.33 56.95
N ARG A 2 12.72 3.03 57.20
CA ARG A 2 12.37 1.93 56.25
C ARG A 2 10.87 1.83 55.91
N GLU A 3 9.98 1.86 56.89
CA GLU A 3 8.52 1.78 56.63
C GLU A 3 7.97 2.96 55.81
N PHE A 4 8.55 4.15 55.97
CA PHE A 4 8.15 5.34 55.20
C PHE A 4 8.63 5.26 53.75
N ASP A 5 9.82 4.68 53.53
CA ASP A 5 10.40 4.43 52.22
C ASP A 5 9.60 3.36 51.44
N ASP A 6 9.19 2.29 52.12
CA ASP A 6 8.35 1.22 51.57
C ASP A 6 6.92 1.70 51.24
N SER A 7 6.35 2.61 52.03
CA SER A 7 5.03 3.21 51.74
C SER A 7 5.06 4.10 50.48
N ASN A 8 6.13 4.88 50.29
CA ASN A 8 6.24 5.79 49.13
C ASN A 8 6.48 5.05 47.81
N ILE A 9 7.30 3.99 47.81
CA ILE A 9 7.47 3.15 46.61
C ILE A 9 6.17 2.42 46.25
N SER A 10 5.43 1.88 47.23
CA SER A 10 4.14 1.23 46.98
C SER A 10 3.11 2.19 46.39
N ARG A 11 3.02 3.43 46.89
CA ARG A 11 2.14 4.46 46.34
C ARG A 11 2.52 4.87 44.92
N THR A 12 3.82 4.99 44.64
CA THR A 12 4.33 5.31 43.30
C THR A 12 4.00 4.21 42.31
N LEU A 13 4.26 2.95 42.67
CA LEU A 13 3.96 1.79 41.84
C LEU A 13 2.45 1.61 41.62
N LEU A 14 1.62 1.86 42.64
CA LEU A 14 0.17 1.81 42.49
C LEU A 14 -0.34 2.90 41.53
N THR A 15 0.18 4.12 41.67
CA THR A 15 -0.18 5.23 40.77
C THR A 15 0.24 4.92 39.34
N PHE A 16 1.47 4.42 39.17
CA PHE A 16 1.95 3.97 37.86
C PHE A 16 1.08 2.85 37.29
N LEU A 17 0.71 1.85 38.10
CA LEU A 17 -0.13 0.75 37.64
C LEU A 17 -1.49 1.25 37.12
N LEU A 18 -2.13 2.18 37.82
CA LEU A 18 -3.40 2.78 37.38
C LEU A 18 -3.24 3.53 36.05
N LEU A 19 -2.18 4.33 35.91
CA LEU A 19 -1.87 5.04 34.66
C LEU A 19 -1.52 4.07 33.53
N TYR A 20 -0.75 3.04 33.82
CA TYR A 20 -0.36 2.02 32.86
C TYR A 20 -1.58 1.23 32.36
N LEU A 21 -2.47 0.81 33.25
CA LEU A 21 -3.73 0.16 32.88
C LEU A 21 -4.59 1.07 32.02
N PHE A 22 -4.69 2.35 32.36
CA PHE A 22 -5.41 3.33 31.54
C PHE A 22 -4.81 3.44 30.12
N LEU A 23 -3.49 3.58 30.01
CA LEU A 23 -2.78 3.60 28.72
C LEU A 23 -2.94 2.29 27.95
N PHE A 24 -2.93 1.15 28.64
CA PHE A 24 -3.17 -0.17 28.04
C PHE A 24 -4.56 -0.25 27.42
N PHE A 25 -5.60 0.21 28.12
CA PHE A 25 -6.96 0.25 27.57
C PHE A 25 -7.08 1.24 26.39
N ILE A 26 -6.40 2.38 26.43
CA ILE A 26 -6.31 3.29 25.28
C ILE A 26 -5.65 2.59 24.10
N ALA A 27 -4.52 1.90 24.31
CA ALA A 27 -3.82 1.18 23.26
C ALA A 27 -4.70 0.09 22.66
N GLN A 28 -5.41 -0.68 23.49
CA GLN A 28 -6.38 -1.68 23.01
C GLN A 28 -7.52 -1.07 22.18
N TYR A 29 -8.00 0.12 22.55
CA TYR A 29 -9.07 0.80 21.83
C TYR A 29 -8.61 1.46 20.52
N LYS A 30 -7.38 2.02 20.48
CA LYS A 30 -6.86 2.78 19.33
C LYS A 30 -6.09 1.93 18.34
N CYS A 31 -5.34 0.94 18.80
CA CYS A 31 -4.37 0.20 17.97
C CYS A 31 -4.96 -1.07 17.36
N PHE A 32 -6.26 -1.32 17.50
CA PHE A 32 -6.88 -2.57 17.02
C PHE A 32 -6.83 -2.76 15.50
N ARG A 33 -6.59 -1.66 14.74
CA ARG A 33 -6.46 -1.68 13.27
C ARG A 33 -5.02 -1.78 12.79
N ASP A 34 -4.05 -1.56 13.66
CA ASP A 34 -2.64 -1.60 13.29
C ASP A 34 -2.19 -3.07 13.22
N PRO A 35 -1.86 -3.60 12.04
CA PRO A 35 -1.46 -5.00 11.89
C PRO A 35 -0.15 -5.35 12.58
N THR A 36 0.62 -4.35 13.00
CA THR A 36 1.90 -4.49 13.70
C THR A 36 1.72 -4.41 15.23
N SER A 37 0.50 -4.21 15.71
CA SER A 37 0.13 -4.09 17.11
C SER A 37 -0.19 -5.44 17.73
N ALA A 38 0.21 -5.64 18.98
CA ALA A 38 -0.25 -6.77 19.80
C ALA A 38 -1.76 -6.70 20.10
N PHE A 39 -2.38 -5.53 19.91
CA PHE A 39 -3.81 -5.30 20.09
C PHE A 39 -4.63 -5.48 18.81
N PHE A 40 -4.00 -5.86 17.69
CA PHE A 40 -4.66 -6.05 16.40
C PHE A 40 -5.83 -7.03 16.50
N GLN A 41 -6.99 -6.63 15.97
CA GLN A 41 -8.21 -7.44 15.98
C GLN A 41 -8.69 -7.64 14.54
N PRO A 42 -8.28 -8.73 13.86
CA PRO A 42 -8.62 -8.96 12.45
C PRO A 42 -10.12 -8.82 12.15
N SER A 43 -10.98 -9.37 13.01
CA SER A 43 -12.44 -9.32 12.84
C SER A 43 -13.02 -7.90 12.76
N ARG A 44 -12.34 -6.91 13.32
CA ARG A 44 -12.74 -5.50 13.29
C ARG A 44 -11.88 -4.65 12.37
N ALA A 45 -10.60 -5.00 12.22
CA ALA A 45 -9.63 -4.24 11.44
C ALA A 45 -9.90 -4.33 9.94
N PHE A 46 -10.30 -5.51 9.44
CA PHE A 46 -10.63 -5.75 8.04
C PHE A 46 -12.06 -5.29 7.65
N ALA A 47 -12.73 -4.51 8.51
CA ALA A 47 -14.05 -3.96 8.18
C ALA A 47 -13.90 -2.95 7.01
N PRO A 48 -14.53 -3.19 5.85
CA PRO A 48 -14.34 -2.39 4.64
C PRO A 48 -15.23 -1.14 4.64
N ALA A 49 -15.01 -0.23 5.58
CA ALA A 49 -15.85 0.95 5.76
C ALA A 49 -15.85 1.87 4.52
N TYR A 50 -14.68 2.32 4.08
CA TYR A 50 -14.55 3.20 2.92
C TYR A 50 -14.57 2.41 1.61
N SER A 51 -13.97 1.21 1.59
CA SER A 51 -14.00 0.34 0.40
C SER A 51 -15.43 0.00 -0.05
N THR A 52 -16.38 -0.21 0.87
CA THR A 52 -17.79 -0.45 0.51
C THR A 52 -18.39 0.73 -0.22
N VAL A 53 -18.10 1.95 0.23
CA VAL A 53 -18.57 3.19 -0.42
C VAL A 53 -18.00 3.31 -1.85
N ARG A 54 -16.71 3.04 -2.03
CA ARG A 54 -16.06 3.05 -3.36
C ARG A 54 -16.60 1.96 -4.28
N LEU A 55 -16.92 0.77 -3.77
CA LEU A 55 -17.54 -0.31 -4.56
C LEU A 55 -18.89 0.14 -5.15
N ASP A 56 -19.75 0.72 -4.30
CA ASP A 56 -21.07 1.20 -4.72
C ASP A 56 -20.97 2.34 -5.74
N GLN A 57 -20.00 3.23 -5.58
CA GLN A 57 -19.74 4.34 -6.50
C GLN A 57 -19.24 3.83 -7.85
N ALA A 58 -18.27 2.92 -7.85
CA ALA A 58 -17.73 2.29 -9.05
C ALA A 58 -18.80 1.52 -9.84
N GLU A 59 -19.67 0.78 -9.15
CA GLU A 59 -20.76 0.06 -9.78
C GLU A 59 -21.78 1.01 -10.41
N ARG A 60 -22.20 2.05 -9.70
CA ARG A 60 -23.11 3.08 -10.23
C ARG A 60 -22.53 3.77 -11.46
N TYR A 61 -21.27 4.17 -11.43
CA TYR A 61 -20.61 4.83 -12.56
C TYR A 61 -20.69 3.97 -13.84
N LEU A 62 -20.35 2.69 -13.73
CA LEU A 62 -20.34 1.81 -14.91
C LEU A 62 -21.74 1.44 -15.39
N GLN A 63 -22.72 1.30 -14.50
CA GLN A 63 -24.12 1.14 -14.87
C GLN A 63 -24.61 2.35 -15.66
N ASP A 64 -24.40 3.56 -15.14
CA ASP A 64 -24.77 4.82 -15.81
C ASP A 64 -24.08 4.98 -17.17
N SER A 65 -22.81 4.56 -17.29
CA SER A 65 -22.08 4.60 -18.57
C SER A 65 -22.61 3.60 -19.59
N SER A 66 -23.15 2.47 -19.14
CA SER A 66 -23.74 1.44 -20.01
C SER A 66 -25.09 1.92 -20.53
N ASP A 67 -25.94 2.47 -19.67
CA ASP A 67 -27.32 2.86 -19.99
C ASP A 67 -27.40 4.09 -20.92
N ARG A 68 -26.34 4.91 -20.99
CA ARG A 68 -26.27 6.06 -21.89
C ARG A 68 -25.97 5.60 -23.33
N GLU A 69 -26.92 5.82 -24.24
CA GLU A 69 -26.78 5.48 -25.67
C GLU A 69 -25.56 6.16 -26.33
N ASN A 70 -25.31 7.43 -26.02
CA ASN A 70 -24.21 8.23 -26.59
C ASN A 70 -23.07 8.48 -25.57
N TYR A 71 -22.80 7.52 -24.67
CA TYR A 71 -21.60 7.66 -23.83
C TYR A 71 -20.35 7.54 -24.72
N SER A 72 -19.52 8.57 -24.68
CA SER A 72 -18.16 8.54 -25.21
C SER A 72 -17.25 9.19 -24.17
N PRO A 73 -16.00 8.71 -24.02
CA PRO A 73 -15.01 9.43 -23.25
C PRO A 73 -14.94 10.90 -23.72
N PRO A 74 -14.68 11.86 -22.82
CA PRO A 74 -14.44 13.25 -23.19
C PRO A 74 -13.49 13.33 -24.37
N SER A 75 -13.81 14.19 -25.34
CA SER A 75 -12.92 14.42 -26.48
C SER A 75 -11.57 14.87 -25.93
N LYS A 76 -10.52 14.15 -26.32
CA LYS A 76 -9.15 14.59 -26.03
C LYS A 76 -8.94 15.84 -26.86
N ASP A 77 -8.74 16.98 -26.18
CA ASP A 77 -8.21 18.18 -26.82
C ASP A 77 -6.97 17.82 -27.66
N GLU A 78 -6.50 18.70 -28.56
CA GLU A 78 -5.25 18.50 -29.32
C GLU A 78 -4.00 18.22 -28.45
N LYS A 79 -4.12 18.29 -27.12
CA LYS A 79 -3.11 17.92 -26.14
C LYS A 79 -3.00 16.41 -26.00
N HIS A 80 -1.77 15.91 -26.12
CA HIS A 80 -1.45 14.51 -25.83
C HIS A 80 -1.71 14.18 -24.34
N PRO A 81 -2.19 12.96 -24.03
CA PRO A 81 -2.41 12.54 -22.64
C PRO A 81 -1.10 12.53 -21.87
N THR A 82 -1.08 13.01 -20.62
CA THR A 82 0.15 12.94 -19.81
C THR A 82 0.36 11.56 -19.19
N THR A 83 -0.70 10.74 -19.12
CA THR A 83 -0.69 9.47 -18.40
C THR A 83 -1.36 8.37 -19.21
N CYS A 84 -0.66 7.24 -19.41
CA CYS A 84 -1.31 6.00 -19.83
C CYS A 84 -1.67 5.18 -18.59
N VAL A 85 -2.91 4.71 -18.46
CA VAL A 85 -3.35 3.83 -17.38
C VAL A 85 -3.67 2.47 -17.98
N GLY A 86 -2.90 1.46 -17.62
CA GLY A 86 -3.10 0.08 -18.03
C GLY A 86 -3.70 -0.78 -16.91
N ILE A 87 -4.76 -1.53 -17.21
CA ILE A 87 -5.34 -2.53 -16.32
C ILE A 87 -5.43 -3.86 -17.07
N ALA A 88 -4.71 -4.87 -16.59
CA ALA A 88 -4.77 -6.24 -17.13
C ALA A 88 -5.73 -7.08 -16.30
N THR A 89 -6.55 -7.90 -16.95
CA THR A 89 -7.50 -8.78 -16.27
C THR A 89 -7.51 -10.19 -16.86
N VAL A 90 -7.73 -11.16 -15.98
CA VAL A 90 -7.97 -12.57 -16.33
C VAL A 90 -9.24 -13.05 -15.64
N ALA A 91 -10.02 -13.89 -16.31
CA ALA A 91 -11.24 -14.47 -15.77
C ALA A 91 -10.99 -15.22 -14.45
N ARG A 92 -11.67 -14.79 -13.38
CA ARG A 92 -11.67 -15.47 -12.07
C ARG A 92 -13.07 -16.01 -11.78
N LYS A 93 -13.17 -17.28 -11.34
CA LYS A 93 -14.46 -17.89 -11.01
C LYS A 93 -15.09 -17.21 -9.78
N GLY A 94 -16.26 -16.61 -9.96
CA GLY A 94 -17.05 -16.05 -8.86
C GLY A 94 -16.46 -14.79 -8.23
N ALA A 95 -15.69 -14.00 -9.00
CA ALA A 95 -15.23 -12.67 -8.61
C ALA A 95 -15.42 -11.69 -9.78
N ARG A 96 -15.80 -10.44 -9.48
CA ARG A 96 -16.01 -9.36 -10.45
C ARG A 96 -15.17 -8.13 -10.13
N TYR A 97 -13.91 -8.35 -9.76
CA TYR A 97 -13.03 -7.27 -9.32
C TYR A 97 -12.76 -6.23 -10.41
N PHE A 98 -12.50 -6.69 -11.64
CA PHE A 98 -12.16 -5.83 -12.77
C PHE A 98 -13.16 -4.70 -13.01
N LYS A 99 -14.47 -5.00 -12.92
CA LYS A 99 -15.53 -4.00 -13.05
C LYS A 99 -15.41 -2.91 -11.98
N HIS A 100 -15.22 -3.31 -10.73
CA HIS A 100 -15.07 -2.36 -9.63
C HIS A 100 -13.78 -1.55 -9.72
N ALA A 101 -12.68 -2.17 -10.13
CA ALA A 101 -11.41 -1.48 -10.37
C ALA A 101 -11.57 -0.37 -11.41
N VAL A 102 -12.08 -0.71 -12.61
CA VAL A 102 -12.31 0.26 -13.70
C VAL A 102 -13.27 1.37 -13.27
N GLY A 103 -14.40 1.00 -12.66
CA GLY A 103 -15.37 1.98 -12.18
C GLY A 103 -14.78 2.93 -11.14
N SER A 104 -13.97 2.42 -10.20
CA SER A 104 -13.34 3.25 -9.18
C SER A 104 -12.23 4.16 -9.71
N VAL A 105 -11.55 3.76 -10.79
CA VAL A 105 -10.52 4.57 -11.45
C VAL A 105 -11.15 5.75 -12.19
N LEU A 106 -12.36 5.57 -12.74
CA LEU A 106 -13.06 6.57 -13.54
C LEU A 106 -14.01 7.46 -12.73
N ASP A 107 -14.66 6.90 -11.70
CA ASP A 107 -15.61 7.63 -10.87
C ASP A 107 -14.94 8.80 -10.14
N GLY A 108 -15.56 9.98 -10.26
CA GLY A 108 -15.10 11.21 -9.63
C GLY A 108 -14.06 12.00 -10.43
N LEU A 109 -13.55 11.50 -11.56
CA LEU A 109 -12.67 12.29 -12.43
C LEU A 109 -13.43 13.47 -13.05
N SER A 110 -12.82 14.65 -13.05
CA SER A 110 -13.26 15.77 -13.89
C SER A 110 -13.08 15.44 -15.38
N GLU A 111 -13.78 16.16 -16.26
CA GLU A 111 -13.62 16.00 -17.71
C GLU A 111 -12.16 16.20 -18.15
N SER A 112 -11.47 17.19 -17.57
CA SER A 112 -10.06 17.44 -17.83
C SER A 112 -9.15 16.30 -17.37
N GLU A 113 -9.41 15.71 -16.20
CA GLU A 113 -8.61 14.57 -15.72
C GLU A 113 -8.85 13.32 -16.55
N ARG A 114 -10.10 13.06 -16.95
CA ARG A 114 -10.40 11.94 -17.83
C ARG A 114 -9.78 12.12 -19.21
N ALA A 115 -9.74 13.34 -19.76
CA ALA A 115 -9.09 13.64 -21.03
C ALA A 115 -7.55 13.49 -20.97
N ASP A 116 -6.95 13.77 -19.80
CA ASP A 116 -5.51 13.64 -19.53
C ASP A 116 -5.02 12.17 -19.46
N ILE A 117 -5.97 11.24 -19.29
CA ILE A 117 -5.72 9.80 -19.18
C ILE A 117 -5.96 9.11 -20.54
N HIS A 118 -5.03 8.24 -20.92
CA HIS A 118 -5.27 7.19 -21.92
C HIS A 118 -5.48 5.85 -21.21
N LEU A 119 -6.73 5.39 -21.13
CA LEU A 119 -7.10 4.15 -20.46
C LEU A 119 -7.01 2.96 -21.42
N VAL A 120 -6.09 2.04 -21.12
CA VAL A 120 -5.92 0.75 -21.79
C VAL A 120 -6.46 -0.35 -20.87
N LEU A 121 -7.49 -1.05 -21.33
CA LEU A 121 -8.04 -2.22 -20.66
C LEU A 121 -7.64 -3.48 -21.42
N PHE A 122 -6.97 -4.41 -20.76
CA PHE A 122 -6.42 -5.60 -21.40
C PHE A 122 -7.12 -6.87 -20.91
N ILE A 123 -7.86 -7.52 -21.82
CA ILE A 123 -8.38 -8.87 -21.60
C ILE A 123 -7.29 -9.86 -21.95
N ALA A 124 -6.57 -10.35 -20.93
CA ALA A 124 -5.40 -11.20 -21.08
C ALA A 124 -5.80 -12.68 -21.27
N HIS A 125 -6.63 -12.94 -22.28
CA HIS A 125 -7.04 -14.29 -22.71
C HIS A 125 -6.80 -14.46 -24.20
N THR A 126 -6.27 -15.62 -24.61
CA THR A 126 -6.16 -15.95 -26.04
C THR A 126 -7.52 -16.07 -26.73
N ASP A 127 -8.55 -16.44 -25.96
CA ASP A 127 -9.96 -16.35 -26.34
C ASP A 127 -10.67 -15.38 -25.38
N PRO A 128 -10.94 -14.13 -25.78
CA PRO A 128 -11.47 -13.12 -24.89
C PRO A 128 -12.89 -13.41 -24.40
N SER A 129 -13.65 -14.26 -25.11
CA SER A 129 -15.02 -14.64 -24.71
C SER A 129 -15.09 -15.43 -23.40
N GLN A 130 -13.95 -15.99 -22.96
CA GLN A 130 -13.83 -16.64 -21.65
C GLN A 130 -13.92 -15.65 -20.49
N HIS A 131 -13.66 -14.36 -20.73
CA HIS A 131 -13.72 -13.34 -19.71
C HIS A 131 -15.15 -12.78 -19.57
N PRO A 132 -15.80 -12.87 -18.39
CA PRO A 132 -17.20 -12.43 -18.23
C PRO A 132 -17.46 -10.98 -18.63
N ALA A 133 -16.49 -10.10 -18.38
CA ALA A 133 -16.61 -8.68 -18.74
C ALA A 133 -16.55 -8.42 -20.26
N TYR A 134 -16.09 -9.37 -21.09
CA TYR A 134 -15.90 -9.15 -22.53
C TYR A 134 -17.21 -8.87 -23.28
N GLU A 135 -18.30 -9.44 -22.79
CA GLU A 135 -19.65 -9.22 -23.31
C GLU A 135 -20.38 -8.06 -22.63
N GLU A 136 -19.77 -7.41 -21.63
CA GLU A 136 -20.39 -6.26 -20.97
C GLU A 136 -20.21 -4.98 -21.81
N GLU A 137 -21.29 -4.20 -21.93
CA GLU A 137 -21.34 -3.02 -22.81
C GLU A 137 -20.34 -1.92 -22.41
N TRP A 138 -20.16 -1.70 -21.10
CA TRP A 138 -19.22 -0.69 -20.60
C TRP A 138 -17.79 -0.91 -21.11
N LEU A 139 -17.37 -2.17 -21.33
CA LEU A 139 -16.00 -2.48 -21.74
C LEU A 139 -15.65 -1.89 -23.11
N ARG A 140 -16.65 -1.69 -23.98
CA ARG A 140 -16.48 -1.10 -25.31
C ARG A 140 -16.65 0.43 -25.29
N LYS A 141 -17.19 0.98 -24.21
CA LYS A 141 -17.56 2.40 -24.08
C LYS A 141 -16.55 3.22 -23.27
N VAL A 142 -16.04 2.69 -22.17
CA VAL A 142 -15.24 3.47 -21.21
C VAL A 142 -13.74 3.60 -21.52
N PRO A 143 -13.04 2.61 -22.09
CA PRO A 143 -11.61 2.74 -22.35
C PRO A 143 -11.34 3.56 -23.61
N ASP A 144 -10.12 4.09 -23.70
CA ASP A 144 -9.59 4.63 -24.95
C ASP A 144 -9.08 3.51 -25.86
N GLN A 145 -8.61 2.42 -25.26
CA GLN A 145 -8.14 1.24 -25.97
C GLN A 145 -8.57 -0.04 -25.23
N LEU A 146 -9.29 -0.90 -25.92
CA LEU A 146 -9.47 -2.29 -25.52
C LEU A 146 -8.35 -3.12 -26.15
N LEU A 147 -7.38 -3.55 -25.34
CA LEU A 147 -6.24 -4.35 -25.77
C LEU A 147 -6.62 -5.84 -25.76
N LEU A 148 -6.22 -6.53 -26.83
CA LEU A 148 -6.23 -7.99 -26.99
C LEU A 148 -4.85 -8.43 -27.49
N TYR A 149 -4.57 -9.73 -27.43
CA TYR A 149 -3.37 -10.26 -28.09
C TYR A 149 -3.47 -10.11 -29.60
N ASP A 150 -2.39 -9.66 -30.22
CA ASP A 150 -2.26 -9.57 -31.67
C ASP A 150 -1.37 -10.71 -32.20
N ASN A 151 -1.96 -11.61 -32.98
CA ASN A 151 -1.29 -12.76 -33.61
C ASN A 151 -0.10 -12.35 -34.50
N ALA A 152 -0.03 -11.10 -34.97
CA ALA A 152 1.11 -10.59 -35.73
C ALA A 152 2.34 -10.32 -34.85
N THR A 153 2.14 -10.14 -33.54
CA THR A 153 3.19 -9.72 -32.59
C THR A 153 3.54 -10.78 -31.56
N VAL A 154 2.65 -11.76 -31.33
CA VAL A 154 2.85 -12.80 -30.31
C VAL A 154 2.55 -14.20 -30.85
N ASP A 155 3.22 -15.19 -30.27
CA ASP A 155 2.89 -16.61 -30.50
C ASP A 155 1.65 -16.98 -29.66
N ILE A 156 0.48 -16.92 -30.30
CA ILE A 156 -0.79 -17.22 -29.63
C ILE A 156 -0.91 -18.66 -29.17
N GLU A 157 -0.35 -19.63 -29.91
CA GLU A 157 -0.42 -21.04 -29.51
C GLU A 157 0.40 -21.27 -28.25
N TYR A 158 1.56 -20.62 -28.16
CA TYR A 158 2.36 -20.66 -26.95
C TYR A 158 1.64 -20.03 -25.75
N ILE A 159 1.08 -18.84 -25.89
CA ILE A 159 0.33 -18.19 -24.79
C ILE A 159 -0.86 -19.06 -24.37
N ARG A 160 -1.57 -19.65 -25.32
CA ARG A 160 -2.68 -20.57 -25.03
C ARG A 160 -2.22 -21.79 -24.23
N SER A 161 -1.02 -22.30 -24.49
CA SER A 161 -0.44 -23.39 -23.69
C SER A 161 -0.22 -23.00 -22.22
N LEU A 162 0.04 -21.71 -21.95
CA LEU A 162 0.22 -21.16 -20.61
C LEU A 162 -1.11 -20.90 -19.88
N GLU A 163 -2.26 -20.99 -20.56
CA GLU A 163 -3.60 -20.80 -19.98
C GLU A 163 -4.17 -22.08 -19.37
N THR A 164 -3.48 -23.22 -19.48
CA THR A 164 -3.93 -24.48 -18.89
C THR A 164 -3.81 -24.47 -17.36
N ASP A 165 -4.67 -25.23 -16.66
CA ASP A 165 -4.61 -25.29 -15.18
C ASP A 165 -3.26 -25.83 -14.67
N ALA A 166 -2.64 -26.76 -15.41
CA ALA A 166 -1.30 -27.26 -15.10
C ALA A 166 -0.23 -26.18 -15.26
N ALA A 167 -0.30 -25.37 -16.34
CA ALA A 167 0.61 -24.24 -16.52
C ALA A 167 0.40 -23.17 -15.44
N ARG A 168 -0.84 -22.81 -15.11
CA ARG A 168 -1.15 -21.84 -14.04
C ARG A 168 -0.63 -22.26 -12.67
N GLN A 169 -0.54 -23.57 -12.40
CA GLN A 169 -0.07 -24.08 -11.12
C GLN A 169 1.45 -23.92 -10.92
N TYR A 170 2.25 -23.92 -11.99
CA TYR A 170 3.71 -23.95 -11.91
C TYR A 170 4.43 -22.83 -12.68
N ALA A 171 3.78 -22.21 -13.66
CA ALA A 171 4.35 -21.19 -14.53
C ALA A 171 3.87 -19.79 -14.10
N ARG A 172 4.84 -18.95 -13.73
CA ARG A 172 4.66 -17.50 -13.49
C ARG A 172 4.99 -16.69 -14.75
N GLU A 173 5.07 -17.37 -15.88
CA GLU A 173 5.45 -16.81 -17.16
C GLU A 173 4.32 -15.98 -17.76
N LYS A 174 3.09 -16.52 -17.83
CA LYS A 174 1.96 -15.78 -18.41
C LYS A 174 1.69 -14.44 -17.70
N PRO A 175 1.59 -14.35 -16.36
CA PRO A 175 1.35 -13.06 -15.72
C PRO A 175 2.46 -12.03 -15.99
N LEU A 176 3.72 -12.45 -16.05
CA LEU A 176 4.84 -11.57 -16.38
C LEU A 176 4.79 -11.12 -17.84
N PHE A 177 4.45 -12.05 -18.74
CA PHE A 177 4.22 -11.76 -20.16
C PHE A 177 3.09 -10.75 -20.35
N ASP A 178 1.93 -10.99 -19.71
CA ASP A 178 0.75 -10.13 -19.80
C ASP A 178 1.05 -8.71 -19.32
N TYR A 179 1.77 -8.61 -18.20
CA TYR A 179 2.23 -7.33 -17.67
C TYR A 179 3.14 -6.61 -18.66
N THR A 180 4.11 -7.32 -19.23
CA THR A 180 5.07 -6.77 -20.20
C THR A 180 4.37 -6.33 -21.49
N TYR A 181 3.40 -7.11 -21.97
CA TYR A 181 2.61 -6.79 -23.17
C TYR A 181 1.78 -5.51 -22.97
N LEU A 182 1.10 -5.39 -21.83
CA LEU A 182 0.37 -4.17 -21.47
C LEU A 182 1.31 -2.96 -21.29
N LEU A 183 2.45 -3.16 -20.63
CA LEU A 183 3.45 -2.11 -20.41
C LEU A 183 3.94 -1.52 -21.74
N LYS A 184 4.24 -2.39 -22.72
CA LYS A 184 4.60 -1.98 -24.09
C LYS A 184 3.48 -1.23 -24.78
N SER A 185 2.23 -1.70 -24.67
CA SER A 185 1.07 -1.00 -25.26
C SER A 185 0.92 0.40 -24.67
N CYS A 186 1.08 0.56 -23.36
CA CYS A 186 1.01 1.87 -22.73
C CYS A 186 2.20 2.77 -23.11
N ALA A 187 3.41 2.22 -23.25
CA ALA A 187 4.56 2.99 -23.68
C ALA A 187 4.41 3.56 -25.10
N ALA A 188 3.70 2.84 -25.98
CA ALA A 188 3.41 3.27 -27.34
C ALA A 188 2.50 4.51 -27.42
N VAL A 189 1.74 4.82 -26.37
CA VAL A 189 0.91 6.04 -26.26
C VAL A 189 1.76 7.31 -26.20
N ASN A 190 3.06 7.21 -25.88
CA ASN A 190 4.00 8.34 -25.80
C ASN A 190 3.66 9.34 -24.67
N ALA A 191 2.92 8.89 -23.65
CA ALA A 191 2.66 9.65 -22.43
C ALA A 191 3.90 9.67 -21.50
N PRO A 192 4.22 10.79 -20.82
CA PRO A 192 5.32 10.88 -19.85
C PRO A 192 5.29 9.83 -18.73
N TYR A 193 4.11 9.40 -18.30
CA TYR A 193 3.97 8.40 -17.23
C TYR A 193 3.06 7.23 -17.65
N VAL A 194 3.42 6.04 -17.20
CA VAL A 194 2.63 4.81 -17.35
C VAL A 194 2.22 4.31 -15.97
N VAL A 195 0.92 4.25 -15.72
CA VAL A 195 0.31 3.69 -14.52
C VAL A 195 -0.11 2.26 -14.83
N MET A 196 0.41 1.30 -14.07
CA MET A 196 0.06 -0.11 -14.16
C MET A 196 -0.74 -0.50 -12.91
N LEU A 197 -1.98 -0.94 -13.12
CA LEU A 197 -2.90 -1.35 -12.05
C LEU A 197 -3.31 -2.81 -12.21
N GLU A 198 -3.48 -3.51 -11.09
CA GLU A 198 -4.11 -4.83 -11.05
C GLU A 198 -5.65 -4.71 -11.18
N ASP A 199 -6.33 -5.80 -11.56
CA ASP A 199 -7.79 -5.85 -11.71
C ASP A 199 -8.55 -5.95 -10.38
N ASP A 200 -7.85 -6.11 -9.26
CA ASP A 200 -8.41 -6.30 -7.92
C ASP A 200 -8.09 -5.17 -6.95
N ILE A 201 -8.15 -3.96 -7.48
CA ILE A 201 -7.97 -2.72 -6.74
C ILE A 201 -9.25 -1.88 -6.63
N LEU A 202 -9.23 -0.92 -5.70
CA LEU A 202 -10.13 0.22 -5.65
C LEU A 202 -9.32 1.50 -5.54
N ALA A 203 -9.53 2.44 -6.45
CA ALA A 203 -8.94 3.77 -6.35
C ALA A 203 -9.79 4.67 -5.43
N MET A 204 -9.15 5.50 -4.62
CA MET A 204 -9.83 6.48 -3.76
C MET A 204 -10.48 7.61 -4.58
N ASP A 205 -11.46 8.31 -3.98
CA ASP A 205 -11.96 9.58 -4.53
C ASP A 205 -10.78 10.56 -4.70
N GLY A 206 -10.63 11.09 -5.92
CA GLY A 206 -9.54 12.01 -6.25
C GLY A 206 -8.15 11.37 -6.34
N TRP A 207 -8.04 10.05 -6.55
CA TRP A 207 -6.74 9.38 -6.67
C TRP A 207 -5.82 10.03 -7.71
N TYR A 208 -6.37 10.51 -8.83
CA TYR A 208 -5.58 11.00 -9.96
C TYR A 208 -4.88 12.33 -9.66
N HIS A 209 -5.60 13.36 -9.19
CA HIS A 209 -4.95 14.62 -8.82
C HIS A 209 -3.89 14.42 -7.72
N ARG A 210 -4.15 13.55 -6.74
CA ARG A 210 -3.18 13.19 -5.69
C ARG A 210 -1.95 12.50 -6.26
N THR A 211 -2.15 11.60 -7.22
CA THR A 211 -1.06 10.95 -7.95
C THR A 211 -0.23 11.97 -8.72
N ARG A 212 -0.84 12.92 -9.44
CA ARG A 212 -0.09 13.97 -10.15
C ARG A 212 0.71 14.87 -9.20
N GLN A 213 0.13 15.25 -8.07
CA GLN A 213 0.85 16.01 -7.03
C GLN A 213 2.02 15.20 -6.46
N ALA A 214 1.83 13.89 -6.25
CA ALA A 214 2.88 12.99 -5.80
C ALA A 214 4.00 12.85 -6.85
N LEU A 215 3.69 12.77 -8.15
CA LEU A 215 4.68 12.73 -9.22
C LEU A 215 5.54 14.01 -9.22
N ALA A 216 4.92 15.19 -9.14
CA ALA A 216 5.65 16.44 -9.04
C ALA A 216 6.57 16.50 -7.80
N SER A 217 6.10 15.96 -6.67
CA SER A 217 6.93 15.85 -5.46
C SER A 217 8.07 14.85 -5.62
N ALA A 218 7.84 13.69 -6.25
CA ALA A 218 8.86 12.68 -6.53
C ALA A 218 9.97 13.25 -7.41
N ASP A 219 9.62 14.00 -8.46
CA ASP A 219 10.59 14.67 -9.33
C ASP A 219 11.41 15.71 -8.57
N GLN A 220 10.75 16.56 -7.76
CA GLN A 220 11.43 17.56 -6.94
C GLN A 220 12.39 16.92 -5.92
N GLN A 221 11.95 15.88 -5.22
CA GLN A 221 12.77 15.18 -4.23
C GLN A 221 13.93 14.42 -4.88
N THR A 222 13.73 13.86 -6.06
CA THR A 222 14.80 13.20 -6.84
C THR A 222 15.87 14.21 -7.25
N ALA A 223 15.46 15.38 -7.78
CA ALA A 223 16.36 16.46 -8.12
C ALA A 223 17.13 16.99 -6.89
N ALA A 224 16.46 17.13 -5.74
CA ALA A 224 17.08 17.56 -4.48
C ALA A 224 18.14 16.56 -3.97
N LYS A 225 18.01 15.27 -4.30
CA LYS A 225 19.01 14.23 -4.05
C LYS A 225 20.18 14.24 -5.05
N GLY A 226 20.16 15.11 -6.05
CA GLY A 226 21.16 15.16 -7.12
C GLY A 226 21.01 14.03 -8.15
N ALA A 227 19.89 13.32 -8.15
CA ALA A 227 19.55 12.31 -9.14
C ALA A 227 18.65 12.93 -10.23
N SER A 228 18.68 12.35 -11.43
CA SER A 228 17.83 12.77 -12.55
C SER A 228 16.73 11.77 -12.88
N ILE A 229 16.75 10.59 -12.25
CA ILE A 229 15.82 9.49 -12.53
C ILE A 229 15.41 8.78 -11.24
N TRP A 230 14.20 8.23 -11.25
CA TRP A 230 13.67 7.32 -10.25
C TRP A 230 12.92 6.19 -10.97
N LEU A 231 12.76 5.04 -10.33
CA LEU A 231 12.24 3.83 -10.99
C LEU A 231 10.71 3.82 -11.06
N TYR A 232 10.05 3.93 -9.91
CA TYR A 232 8.60 3.96 -9.83
C TYR A 232 8.10 4.79 -8.63
N LEU A 233 6.82 5.15 -8.70
CA LEU A 233 6.00 5.68 -7.61
C LEU A 233 4.94 4.63 -7.30
N ARG A 234 4.95 4.12 -6.07
CA ARG A 234 4.00 3.13 -5.56
C ARG A 234 2.74 3.83 -5.06
N LEU A 235 1.58 3.37 -5.51
CA LEU A 235 0.26 3.92 -5.16
C LEU A 235 -0.44 3.17 -4.02
N PHE A 236 0.06 1.97 -3.71
CA PHE A 236 -0.44 1.11 -2.64
C PHE A 236 0.72 0.40 -1.94
N TYR A 237 0.68 0.33 -0.62
CA TYR A 237 1.51 -0.57 0.17
C TYR A 237 0.69 -1.16 1.32
N THR A 238 1.05 -2.38 1.75
CA THR A 238 0.48 -3.00 2.95
C THR A 238 1.21 -2.52 4.20
N GLU A 239 0.44 -2.15 5.23
CA GLU A 239 0.98 -1.75 6.53
C GLU A 239 1.53 -2.94 7.33
N GLN A 240 1.21 -4.17 6.94
CA GLN A 240 1.67 -5.38 7.63
C GLN A 240 3.20 -5.55 7.61
N LEU A 241 3.86 -5.02 6.56
CA LEU A 241 5.32 -5.10 6.42
C LEU A 241 6.06 -3.96 7.13
N LEU A 242 5.33 -2.96 7.64
CA LEU A 242 5.89 -1.81 8.33
C LEU A 242 6.06 -2.07 9.84
N GLY A 243 6.21 -3.33 10.26
CA GLY A 243 6.32 -3.72 11.65
C GLY A 243 7.67 -3.39 12.31
N TRP A 244 7.83 -3.85 13.55
CA TRP A 244 9.12 -3.86 14.22
C TRP A 244 10.00 -4.94 13.62
N ASN A 245 10.80 -4.57 12.62
CA ASN A 245 11.58 -5.48 11.80
C ASN A 245 12.82 -5.99 12.55
N ALA A 246 13.05 -7.30 12.51
CA ALA A 246 14.14 -7.94 13.26
C ALA A 246 15.52 -7.45 12.81
N GLU A 247 15.66 -7.00 11.56
CA GLU A 247 16.86 -6.43 10.97
C GLU A 247 17.31 -5.14 11.69
N GLU A 248 16.41 -4.47 12.39
CA GLU A 248 16.66 -3.19 13.06
C GLU A 248 16.73 -3.33 14.60
N TRP A 249 16.85 -4.56 15.12
CA TRP A 249 16.79 -4.82 16.56
C TRP A 249 17.82 -4.04 17.39
N LEU A 250 19.04 -3.82 16.87
CA LEU A 250 20.07 -3.04 17.57
C LEU A 250 19.64 -1.58 17.72
N THR A 251 19.01 -1.01 16.69
CA THR A 251 18.48 0.36 16.74
C THR A 251 17.39 0.46 17.80
N TYR A 252 16.47 -0.51 17.84
CA TYR A 252 15.40 -0.55 18.82
C TYR A 252 15.94 -0.70 20.25
N LEU A 253 16.91 -1.58 20.46
CA LEU A 253 17.54 -1.80 21.75
C LEU A 253 18.32 -0.56 22.21
N SER A 254 19.13 0.04 21.34
CA SER A 254 19.93 1.23 21.68
C SER A 254 19.06 2.42 22.03
N LEU A 255 17.98 2.67 21.28
CA LEU A 255 17.00 3.72 21.60
C LEU A 255 16.27 3.44 22.91
N SER A 256 15.96 2.18 23.21
CA SER A 256 15.33 1.79 24.48
C SER A 256 16.27 2.04 25.66
N ILE A 257 17.54 1.63 25.55
CA ILE A 257 18.57 1.88 26.59
C ILE A 257 18.79 3.39 26.76
N LEU A 258 18.89 4.15 25.67
CA LEU A 258 19.03 5.60 25.71
C LEU A 258 17.85 6.26 26.41
N THR A 259 16.63 5.78 26.16
CA THR A 259 15.42 6.29 26.82
C THR A 259 15.48 6.05 28.33
N VAL A 260 15.86 4.85 28.78
CA VAL A 260 16.03 4.56 30.20
C VAL A 260 17.13 5.44 30.82
N ALA A 261 18.27 5.59 30.14
CA ALA A 261 19.38 6.42 30.60
C ALA A 261 18.98 7.90 30.70
N LEU A 262 18.21 8.42 29.74
CA LEU A 262 17.71 9.79 29.75
C LEU A 262 16.75 10.02 30.91
N VAL A 263 15.79 9.10 31.13
CA VAL A 263 14.87 9.18 32.27
C VAL A 263 15.64 9.15 33.59
N ALA A 264 16.61 8.24 33.74
CA ALA A 264 17.47 8.17 34.91
C ALA A 264 18.25 9.48 35.12
N GLY A 265 18.86 10.02 34.05
CA GLY A 265 19.60 11.28 34.08
C GLY A 265 18.74 12.48 34.47
N VAL A 266 17.51 12.59 33.96
CA VAL A 266 16.55 13.63 34.32
C VAL A 266 16.14 13.50 35.79
N LEU A 267 15.83 12.29 36.27
CA LEU A 267 15.44 12.06 37.67
C LEU A 267 16.59 12.35 38.64
N LEU A 268 17.81 11.90 38.32
CA LEU A 268 19.01 12.18 39.10
C LEU A 268 19.37 13.67 39.09
N GLY A 269 19.29 14.32 37.93
CA GLY A 269 19.52 15.76 37.78
C GLY A 269 18.51 16.59 38.56
N ALA A 270 17.22 16.25 38.48
CA ALA A 270 16.17 16.89 39.27
C ALA A 270 16.42 16.72 40.77
N ARG A 271 16.78 15.51 41.22
CA ARG A 271 17.15 15.23 42.61
C ARG A 271 18.39 16.02 43.04
N TYR A 272 19.37 16.18 42.18
CA TYR A 272 20.58 16.98 42.44
C TYR A 272 20.26 18.48 42.58
N CYS A 273 19.39 19.01 41.72
CA CYS A 273 18.98 20.42 41.76
C CYS A 273 18.08 20.77 42.95
N GLN A 274 17.27 19.83 43.45
CA GLN A 274 16.32 20.04 44.55
C GLN A 274 16.41 18.94 45.62
N PRO A 275 17.56 18.80 46.30
CA PRO A 275 17.84 17.63 47.15
C PRO A 275 16.94 17.54 48.38
N LYS A 276 16.48 18.68 48.94
CA LYS A 276 15.60 18.69 50.12
C LYS A 276 14.18 18.23 49.81
N LEU A 277 13.65 18.59 48.63
CA LEU A 277 12.29 18.26 48.22
C LEU A 277 12.22 16.90 47.53
N LEU A 278 13.05 16.71 46.50
CA LEU A 278 13.02 15.50 45.67
C LEU A 278 13.83 14.35 46.28
N GLY A 279 14.76 14.61 47.21
CA GLY A 279 15.48 13.54 47.91
C GLY A 279 14.56 12.68 48.80
N ALA A 280 13.49 13.25 49.34
CA ALA A 280 12.49 12.51 50.11
C ALA A 280 11.45 11.79 49.22
N LEU A 281 11.19 12.31 48.01
CA LEU A 281 10.18 11.78 47.07
C LEU A 281 10.75 10.76 46.07
N LEU A 282 12.05 10.85 45.76
CA LEU A 282 12.78 9.97 44.83
C LEU A 282 13.95 9.25 45.52
N PRO A 283 13.69 8.41 46.53
CA PRO A 283 14.71 7.55 47.12
C PRO A 283 15.24 6.54 46.10
N ASP A 284 16.41 5.95 46.37
CA ASP A 284 17.13 5.10 45.41
C ASP A 284 16.27 3.91 44.94
N ARG A 285 15.46 3.32 45.83
CA ARG A 285 14.52 2.24 45.49
C ARG A 285 13.45 2.70 44.50
N THR A 286 12.88 3.89 44.69
CA THR A 286 11.89 4.46 43.77
C THR A 286 12.52 4.79 42.42
N LEU A 287 13.75 5.31 42.41
CA LEU A 287 14.49 5.58 41.17
C LEU A 287 14.77 4.29 40.39
N LEU A 288 15.23 3.24 41.09
CA LEU A 288 15.42 1.91 40.52
C LEU A 288 14.10 1.31 39.99
N ALA A 289 12.98 1.48 40.70
CA ALA A 289 11.67 1.02 40.24
C ALA A 289 11.20 1.78 38.99
N LEU A 290 11.35 3.11 38.95
CA LEU A 290 10.97 3.93 37.80
C LEU A 290 11.81 3.59 36.56
N CYS A 291 13.11 3.44 36.72
CA CYS A 291 14.03 3.17 35.60
C CYS A 291 14.05 1.68 35.20
N GLY A 292 13.93 0.77 36.16
CA GLY A 292 14.06 -0.68 35.94
C GLY A 292 12.75 -1.42 35.72
N ILE A 293 11.60 -0.82 36.07
CA ILE A 293 10.28 -1.46 35.92
C ILE A 293 9.35 -0.56 35.11
N CYS A 294 9.07 0.66 35.57
CA CYS A 294 8.06 1.52 34.96
C CYS A 294 8.43 1.93 33.53
N THR A 295 9.66 2.39 33.31
CA THR A 295 10.14 2.82 31.98
C THR A 295 10.18 1.66 30.99
N PRO A 296 10.76 0.48 31.33
CA PRO A 296 10.71 -0.70 30.46
C PRO A 296 9.28 -1.17 30.14
N LEU A 297 8.33 -1.08 31.08
CA LEU A 297 6.93 -1.40 30.82
C LEU A 297 6.30 -0.43 29.81
N LEU A 298 6.57 0.88 29.92
CA LEU A 298 6.09 1.87 28.94
C LEU A 298 6.72 1.67 27.56
N ILE A 299 8.01 1.34 27.50
CA ILE A 299 8.69 0.96 26.25
C ILE A 299 8.02 -0.29 25.67
N GLY A 300 7.77 -1.32 26.49
CA GLY A 300 7.07 -2.53 26.07
C GLY A 300 5.67 -2.22 25.52
N LEU A 301 4.91 -1.33 26.15
CA LEU A 301 3.61 -0.88 25.66
C LEU A 301 3.73 -0.11 24.34
N PHE A 302 4.79 0.68 24.14
CA PHE A 302 5.07 1.37 22.88
C PHE A 302 5.27 0.37 21.72
N PHE A 303 6.07 -0.67 21.94
CA PHE A 303 6.23 -1.74 20.95
C PHE A 303 4.92 -2.51 20.75
N ALA A 304 4.21 -2.84 21.83
CA ALA A 304 2.94 -3.57 21.78
C ALA A 304 1.81 -2.78 21.07
N ALA A 305 1.86 -1.44 21.10
CA ALA A 305 0.89 -0.61 20.40
C ALA A 305 1.03 -0.69 18.87
N GLY A 306 2.17 -1.13 18.35
CA GLY A 306 2.42 -1.27 16.91
C GLY A 306 3.19 -0.09 16.32
N ARG A 307 4.03 -0.40 15.33
CA ARG A 307 4.92 0.53 14.65
C ARG A 307 4.16 1.54 13.79
N VAL A 308 3.07 1.14 13.16
CA VAL A 308 2.30 2.03 12.27
C VAL A 308 1.56 3.09 13.09
N THR A 309 1.01 2.71 14.25
CA THR A 309 0.34 3.63 15.17
C THR A 309 1.33 4.57 15.85
N MET A 310 2.46 4.05 16.32
CA MET A 310 3.41 4.85 17.11
C MET A 310 4.31 5.74 16.25
N LEU A 311 4.62 5.34 15.02
CA LEU A 311 5.52 6.08 14.13
C LEU A 311 4.94 6.16 12.70
N PRO A 312 3.72 6.66 12.50
CA PRO A 312 3.07 6.65 11.19
C PRO A 312 3.93 7.34 10.13
N ILE A 313 3.89 6.83 8.90
CA ILE A 313 4.50 7.53 7.76
C ILE A 313 3.68 8.82 7.55
N PRO A 314 4.31 10.01 7.56
CA PRO A 314 3.58 11.26 7.38
C PRO A 314 2.98 11.34 5.97
N ALA A 315 1.97 12.18 5.77
CA ALA A 315 1.41 12.39 4.43
C ALA A 315 2.46 13.01 3.49
N GLY A 316 2.45 12.62 2.21
CA GLY A 316 3.39 13.07 1.20
C GLY A 316 4.03 11.91 0.43
N VAL A 317 5.15 12.20 -0.24
CA VAL A 317 5.94 11.21 -0.97
C VAL A 317 7.19 10.87 -0.19
N HIS A 318 7.42 9.57 -0.01
CA HIS A 318 8.53 9.04 0.78
C HIS A 318 9.28 7.98 -0.01
N GLU A 319 10.59 7.90 0.22
CA GLU A 319 11.37 6.80 -0.33
C GLU A 319 10.98 5.51 0.39
N MET A 320 10.73 4.44 -0.36
CA MET A 320 10.35 3.14 0.18
C MET A 320 11.21 2.03 -0.44
N PRO A 321 12.53 2.02 -0.15
CA PRO A 321 13.45 1.03 -0.71
C PRO A 321 13.34 -0.34 -0.03
N ARG A 322 12.70 -0.41 1.14
CA ARG A 322 12.50 -1.63 1.93
C ARG A 322 11.07 -1.69 2.44
N PHE A 323 10.62 -2.90 2.75
CA PHE A 323 9.30 -3.19 3.33
C PHE A 323 8.12 -2.71 2.48
N GLY A 324 8.41 -2.33 1.24
CA GLY A 324 7.43 -2.12 0.21
C GLY A 324 6.96 -3.46 -0.31
N CYS A 325 5.65 -3.64 -0.38
CA CYS A 325 5.09 -4.76 -1.12
C CYS A 325 4.00 -4.31 -2.08
N CYS A 326 4.08 -5.12 -3.14
CA CYS A 326 3.12 -5.61 -4.09
C CYS A 326 2.72 -4.67 -5.24
N SER A 327 2.33 -5.31 -6.33
CA SER A 327 2.23 -4.74 -7.67
C SER A 327 0.85 -4.14 -8.00
N GLN A 328 0.02 -3.87 -6.99
CA GLN A 328 -1.35 -3.38 -7.20
C GLN A 328 -1.42 -2.08 -7.98
N GLY A 329 -0.44 -1.19 -7.78
CA GLY A 329 -0.42 0.10 -8.45
C GLY A 329 0.97 0.72 -8.46
N PHE A 330 1.55 0.82 -9.66
CA PHE A 330 2.79 1.54 -9.91
C PHE A 330 2.59 2.62 -10.95
N VAL A 331 3.32 3.72 -10.81
CA VAL A 331 3.54 4.70 -11.86
C VAL A 331 5.02 4.66 -12.24
N PHE A 332 5.30 4.47 -13.52
CA PHE A 332 6.65 4.47 -14.07
C PHE A 332 6.85 5.71 -14.95
N PRO A 333 7.98 6.42 -14.83
CA PRO A 333 8.40 7.36 -15.84
C PRO A 333 8.64 6.62 -17.14
N ARG A 334 8.21 7.18 -18.27
CA ARG A 334 8.32 6.53 -19.58
C ARG A 334 9.74 6.10 -19.92
N ASP A 335 10.73 6.90 -19.54
CA ASP A 335 12.14 6.62 -19.84
C ASP A 335 12.67 5.36 -19.13
N ARG A 336 11.97 4.85 -18.11
CA ARG A 336 12.31 3.61 -17.40
C ARG A 336 11.67 2.36 -18.00
N ILE A 337 10.68 2.53 -18.87
CA ILE A 337 9.94 1.41 -19.46
C ILE A 337 10.83 0.48 -20.30
N PRO A 338 11.76 0.97 -21.15
CA PRO A 338 12.63 0.10 -21.92
C PRO A 338 13.48 -0.84 -21.04
N ASP A 339 13.97 -0.34 -19.90
CA ASP A 339 14.77 -1.12 -18.94
C ASP A 339 13.93 -2.24 -18.32
N LEU A 340 12.70 -1.91 -17.90
CA LEU A 340 11.76 -2.87 -17.30
C LEU A 340 11.29 -3.92 -18.30
N VAL A 341 10.97 -3.52 -19.53
CA VAL A 341 10.59 -4.43 -20.60
C VAL A 341 11.70 -5.44 -20.85
N LYS A 342 12.93 -4.96 -21.02
CA LYS A 342 14.10 -5.82 -21.23
C LYS A 342 14.28 -6.81 -20.08
N LEU A 343 14.21 -6.31 -18.84
CA LEU A 343 14.30 -7.13 -17.63
C LEU A 343 13.27 -8.26 -17.62
N TYR A 344 12.00 -7.96 -17.86
CA TYR A 344 10.94 -8.97 -17.80
C TYR A 344 11.04 -9.99 -18.93
N GLU A 345 11.47 -9.58 -20.11
CA GLU A 345 11.71 -10.49 -21.24
C GLU A 345 12.92 -11.40 -21.03
N GLU A 346 13.94 -10.93 -20.32
CA GLU A 346 15.12 -11.73 -19.95
C GLU A 346 14.80 -12.75 -18.86
N GLU A 347 14.06 -12.36 -17.82
CA GLU A 347 13.65 -13.25 -16.72
C GLU A 347 12.63 -14.31 -17.15
N ARG A 348 11.71 -13.96 -18.07
CA ARG A 348 10.63 -14.80 -18.64
C ARG A 348 9.58 -15.31 -17.65
N THR A 349 9.93 -15.56 -16.39
CA THR A 349 9.03 -16.11 -15.38
C THR A 349 9.34 -15.54 -14.01
N GLY A 350 8.30 -15.15 -13.27
CA GLY A 350 8.45 -14.66 -11.90
C GLY A 350 7.32 -13.73 -11.49
N TYR A 351 7.44 -13.13 -10.31
CA TYR A 351 6.50 -12.07 -9.90
C TYR A 351 7.10 -10.72 -10.25
N VAL A 352 6.28 -9.87 -10.88
CA VAL A 352 6.66 -8.52 -11.34
C VAL A 352 7.25 -7.72 -10.19
N ASP A 353 6.60 -7.74 -9.03
CA ASP A 353 7.07 -7.03 -7.84
C ASP A 353 8.47 -7.49 -7.41
N MET A 354 8.69 -8.80 -7.23
CA MET A 354 10.00 -9.33 -6.82
C MET A 354 11.10 -9.03 -7.84
N ILE A 355 10.83 -9.25 -9.13
CA ILE A 355 11.82 -8.99 -10.20
C ILE A 355 12.18 -7.49 -10.23
N THR A 356 11.19 -6.61 -10.09
CA THR A 356 11.40 -5.15 -10.06
C THR A 356 12.18 -4.72 -8.83
N GLU A 357 11.86 -5.26 -7.65
CA GLU A 357 12.59 -4.96 -6.41
C GLU A 357 14.04 -5.46 -6.47
N ASP A 358 14.27 -6.65 -7.02
CA ASP A 358 15.61 -7.20 -7.20
C ASP A 358 16.44 -6.35 -8.17
N PHE A 359 15.84 -5.91 -9.28
CA PHE A 359 16.47 -4.95 -10.19
C PHE A 359 16.79 -3.64 -9.48
N ALA A 360 15.84 -3.11 -8.70
CA ALA A 360 16.01 -1.86 -7.98
C ALA A 360 17.13 -1.94 -6.92
N ASN A 361 17.20 -3.04 -6.18
CA ASN A 361 18.24 -3.28 -5.19
C ASN A 361 19.63 -3.44 -5.84
N LYS A 362 19.72 -4.12 -6.99
CA LYS A 362 20.98 -4.32 -7.71
C LYS A 362 21.56 -3.02 -8.30
N HIS A 363 20.69 -2.08 -8.67
CA HIS A 363 21.09 -0.83 -9.34
C HIS A 363 20.95 0.41 -8.45
N ASP A 364 20.65 0.24 -7.16
CA ASP A 364 20.42 1.32 -6.19
C ASP A 364 19.37 2.35 -6.67
N GLU A 365 18.27 1.82 -7.21
CA GLU A 365 17.21 2.62 -7.81
C GLU A 365 16.34 3.31 -6.76
N ILE A 366 16.03 4.58 -7.03
CA ILE A 366 15.13 5.39 -6.21
C ILE A 366 13.69 4.90 -6.42
N ARG A 367 13.04 4.53 -5.32
CA ARG A 367 11.66 4.03 -5.29
C ARG A 367 10.83 4.90 -4.37
N TRP A 368 9.81 5.55 -4.92
CA TRP A 368 8.92 6.43 -4.18
C TRP A 368 7.61 5.71 -3.82
N ALA A 369 6.96 6.15 -2.75
CA ALA A 369 5.60 5.76 -2.40
C ALA A 369 4.81 7.01 -1.94
N VAL A 370 3.52 7.06 -2.28
CA VAL A 370 2.62 8.11 -1.80
C VAL A 370 1.89 7.65 -0.53
N THR A 371 1.82 8.54 0.47
CA THR A 371 1.08 8.36 1.72
C THR A 371 0.06 9.50 1.87
N PRO A 372 -1.22 9.21 2.16
CA PRO A 372 -1.83 7.89 2.25
C PRO A 372 -1.86 7.16 0.90
N SER A 373 -1.97 5.82 0.93
CA SER A 373 -2.17 5.01 -0.28
C SER A 373 -3.42 5.50 -1.02
N VAL A 374 -3.30 5.74 -2.32
CA VAL A 374 -4.40 6.24 -3.16
C VAL A 374 -5.22 5.11 -3.79
N ILE A 375 -4.80 3.88 -3.56
CA ILE A 375 -5.43 2.65 -4.02
C ILE A 375 -5.52 1.68 -2.85
N GLN A 376 -6.50 0.78 -2.87
CA GLN A 376 -6.68 -0.35 -1.96
C GLN A 376 -6.75 -1.66 -2.75
N HIS A 377 -6.19 -2.72 -2.20
CA HIS A 377 -6.37 -4.07 -2.71
C HIS A 377 -7.67 -4.70 -2.16
N VAL A 378 -8.52 -5.24 -3.02
CA VAL A 378 -9.78 -5.92 -2.64
C VAL A 378 -9.85 -7.37 -3.10
N GLY A 379 -8.79 -7.85 -3.75
CA GLY A 379 -8.63 -9.25 -4.10
C GLY A 379 -8.64 -10.10 -2.83
N ARG A 380 -9.74 -10.81 -2.57
CA ARG A 380 -9.80 -11.86 -1.54
C ARG A 380 -9.57 -13.24 -2.16
N LYS A 381 -9.81 -13.35 -3.47
CA LYS A 381 -9.56 -14.53 -4.29
C LYS A 381 -8.53 -14.23 -5.36
N SER A 382 -7.34 -14.82 -5.23
CA SER A 382 -6.29 -14.68 -6.24
C SER A 382 -6.47 -15.72 -7.34
N SER A 383 -6.14 -15.37 -8.58
CA SER A 383 -5.90 -16.36 -9.65
C SER A 383 -4.80 -17.37 -9.29
N LYS A 384 -4.00 -17.06 -8.25
CA LYS A 384 -2.97 -17.93 -7.64
C LYS A 384 -3.55 -18.92 -6.59
N GLU A 385 -4.87 -18.92 -6.32
CA GLU A 385 -5.54 -19.74 -5.27
C GLU A 385 -5.40 -21.26 -5.44
N ALA A 386 -5.11 -21.77 -6.63
CA ALA A 386 -4.83 -23.20 -6.84
C ALA A 386 -3.68 -23.73 -5.93
N LEU A 387 -2.89 -22.82 -5.35
CA LEU A 387 -1.74 -23.09 -4.48
C LEU A 387 -2.03 -23.02 -2.97
N HIS A 388 -3.19 -22.51 -2.52
CA HIS A 388 -3.47 -22.26 -1.10
C HIS A 388 -4.48 -23.22 -0.45
N LYS A 389 -4.32 -24.53 -0.65
CA LYS A 389 -4.96 -25.53 0.26
C LYS A 389 -4.26 -25.65 1.62
N GLN A 390 -3.11 -24.99 1.78
CA GLN A 390 -2.48 -24.79 3.08
C GLN A 390 -2.37 -23.28 3.32
N LYS A 391 -2.97 -22.81 4.43
CA LYS A 391 -2.64 -21.48 4.98
C LYS A 391 -1.11 -21.38 4.99
N PRO A 392 -0.49 -20.35 4.39
CA PRO A 392 0.96 -20.20 4.49
C PRO A 392 1.28 -20.13 5.98
N LYS A 393 2.06 -21.10 6.48
CA LYS A 393 2.48 -21.12 7.88
C LYS A 393 3.39 -19.93 8.21
N GLN A 394 3.93 -19.23 7.21
CA GLN A 394 4.78 -18.04 7.32
C GLN A 394 4.75 -17.22 6.00
N GLY A 395 3.66 -16.52 5.71
CA GLY A 395 3.59 -15.60 4.56
C GLY A 395 2.26 -14.84 4.50
N LEU A 396 2.28 -13.64 3.91
CA LEU A 396 1.08 -12.84 3.61
C LEU A 396 0.15 -13.66 2.71
N GLY A 397 -1.05 -13.98 3.17
CA GLY A 397 -2.14 -14.43 2.32
C GLY A 397 -2.64 -13.31 1.42
N VAL A 398 -3.42 -13.66 0.41
CA VAL A 398 -4.06 -12.69 -0.50
C VAL A 398 -4.98 -11.73 0.28
N GLU A 399 -5.64 -12.26 1.32
CA GLU A 399 -6.47 -11.49 2.25
C GLU A 399 -5.66 -10.53 3.15
N ASP A 400 -4.34 -10.73 3.25
CA ASP A 400 -3.45 -9.94 4.10
C ASP A 400 -2.81 -8.74 3.37
N ILE A 401 -2.99 -8.65 2.05
CA ILE A 401 -2.62 -7.47 1.25
C ILE A 401 -3.75 -6.45 1.41
N TRP A 402 -3.64 -5.60 2.44
CA TRP A 402 -4.65 -4.63 2.82
C TRP A 402 -4.01 -3.36 3.40
N ASN A 403 -4.53 -2.18 3.06
CA ASN A 403 -4.15 -0.92 3.70
C ASN A 403 -5.26 -0.51 4.70
N PHE A 404 -4.98 -0.60 5.99
CA PHE A 404 -5.94 -0.31 7.05
C PHE A 404 -6.21 1.19 7.17
N ALA A 405 -5.22 2.04 6.87
CA ALA A 405 -5.41 3.49 6.81
C ALA A 405 -6.37 3.92 5.69
N PHE A 406 -6.44 3.18 4.58
CA PHE A 406 -7.39 3.45 3.49
C PHE A 406 -8.85 3.40 3.97
N GLU A 407 -9.17 2.52 4.93
CA GLU A 407 -10.50 2.38 5.50
C GLU A 407 -10.89 3.51 6.47
N LEU A 408 -9.97 4.43 6.77
CA LEU A 408 -10.23 5.61 7.60
C LEU A 408 -10.59 6.85 6.78
N ASN A 409 -10.57 6.74 5.45
CA ASN A 409 -10.94 7.83 4.57
C ASN A 409 -12.43 8.17 4.70
N ASP A 410 -12.72 9.47 4.58
CA ASP A 410 -14.07 10.01 4.50
C ASP A 410 -14.35 10.48 3.06
N ALA A 411 -15.35 9.87 2.42
CA ALA A 411 -15.65 10.11 1.01
C ALA A 411 -16.02 11.58 0.73
N GLU A 412 -16.75 12.23 1.64
CA GLU A 412 -17.19 13.60 1.46
C GLU A 412 -16.04 14.57 1.64
N ALA A 413 -15.19 14.35 2.66
CA ALA A 413 -13.98 15.14 2.86
C ALA A 413 -13.01 15.03 1.68
N LEU A 414 -12.87 13.82 1.10
CA LEU A 414 -12.01 13.60 -0.05
C LEU A 414 -12.51 14.31 -1.30
N ARG A 415 -13.83 14.30 -1.55
CA ARG A 415 -14.45 15.03 -2.66
C ARG A 415 -14.32 16.53 -2.51
N GLN A 416 -14.54 17.07 -1.31
CA GLN A 416 -14.35 18.50 -1.05
C GLN A 416 -12.90 18.93 -1.28
N GLY A 417 -11.92 18.08 -0.96
CA GLY A 417 -10.50 18.34 -1.21
C GLY A 417 -10.05 18.17 -2.66
N HIS A 418 -10.91 17.70 -3.55
CA HIS A 418 -10.65 17.60 -5.00
C HIS A 418 -11.05 18.88 -5.77
N ILE A 419 -11.97 19.67 -5.21
CA ILE A 419 -12.53 20.89 -5.83
C ILE A 419 -11.53 22.04 -5.84
#